data_AF-A0A250J9T7-F1
#
_entry.id   AF-A0A250J9T7-F1
#
_cell.length_a   1.000
_cell.length_b   1.000
_cell.length_c   1.000
_cell.angle_alpha   90.00
_cell.angle_beta   90.00
_cell.angle_gamma   90.00
#
_symmetry.space_group_name_H-M   'P 1'
#
loop_
_entity.id
_entity.type
_entity.pdbx_description
1 polymer ?
#
loop_
_entity_poly.entity_id
_entity_poly.type
_entity_poly.pdbx_seq_one_letter_code
_entity_poly.pdbx_strand_id
1 'polypeptide(L)'
;MKSNEAAHWFFAKIDAIRAGAGHDAARFEALCEDPALAREAAEKFADDSLLYQQLQAALENELMLARRGLFLTDAPIWDEL
;
A
#
# COMPACT_ATOMS: atom_id res chain seq x y z
N MET A 1 -16.99 -6.50 -14.21
CA MET A 1 -16.38 -7.08 -13.01
C MET A 1 -14.91 -6.69 -13.00
N LYS A 2 -14.58 -5.53 -12.41
CA LYS A 2 -13.20 -4.98 -12.34
C LYS A 2 -12.46 -5.41 -11.06
N SER A 3 -13.03 -6.31 -10.27
CA SER A 3 -12.50 -6.71 -8.96
C SER A 3 -11.10 -7.33 -9.05
N ASN A 4 -10.78 -8.08 -10.11
CA ASN A 4 -9.43 -8.63 -10.30
C ASN A 4 -8.41 -7.54 -10.60
N GLU A 5 -8.76 -6.55 -11.43
CA GLU A 5 -7.87 -5.42 -11.72
C GLU A 5 -7.67 -4.53 -10.50
N ALA A 6 -8.73 -4.27 -9.73
CA ALA A 6 -8.68 -3.52 -8.49
C ALA A 6 -7.82 -4.23 -7.43
N ALA A 7 -7.98 -5.55 -7.27
CA ALA A 7 -7.15 -6.35 -6.38
C ALA A 7 -5.67 -6.35 -6.80
N HIS A 8 -5.37 -6.54 -8.08
CA HIS A 8 -3.99 -6.46 -8.57
C HIS A 8 -3.38 -5.08 -8.36
N TRP A 9 -4.15 -4.02 -8.63
CA TRP A 9 -3.69 -2.65 -8.38
C TRP A 9 -3.43 -2.41 -6.89
N PHE A 10 -4.32 -2.88 -6.02
CA PHE A 10 -4.20 -2.75 -4.57
C PHE A 10 -2.89 -3.37 -4.05
N PHE A 11 -2.62 -4.63 -4.39
CA PHE A 11 -1.39 -5.31 -3.94
C PHE A 11 -0.15 -4.67 -4.56
N ALA A 12 -0.19 -4.36 -5.86
CA ALA A 12 0.93 -3.71 -6.54
C ALA A 12 1.28 -2.34 -5.95
N LYS A 13 0.28 -1.59 -5.44
CA LYS A 13 0.53 -0.30 -4.79
C LYS A 13 1.18 -0.44 -3.43
N ILE A 14 0.74 -1.41 -2.63
CA ILE A 14 1.40 -1.70 -1.35
C ILE A 14 2.87 -2.08 -1.58
N ASP A 15 3.14 -2.97 -2.54
CA ASP A 15 4.51 -3.40 -2.83
C ASP A 15 5.37 -2.25 -3.38
N ALA A 16 4.82 -1.39 -4.24
CA ALA A 16 5.52 -0.22 -4.74
C ALA A 16 5.85 0.80 -3.63
N ILE A 17 4.93 1.03 -2.69
CA ILE A 17 5.14 1.91 -1.55
C ILE A 17 6.23 1.34 -0.63
N ARG A 18 6.16 0.04 -0.31
CA ARG A 18 7.18 -0.66 0.49
C ARG A 18 8.56 -0.59 -0.16
N ALA A 19 8.66 -0.95 -1.44
CA ALA A 19 9.91 -0.90 -2.18
C ALA A 19 10.46 0.53 -2.30
N GLY A 20 9.56 1.50 -2.50
CA GLY A 20 9.90 2.92 -2.55
C GLY A 20 10.43 3.43 -1.21
N ALA A 21 9.85 2.99 -0.09
CA ALA A 21 10.27 3.42 1.25
C ALA A 21 11.56 2.73 1.73
N GLY A 22 11.72 1.45 1.41
CA GLY A 22 12.71 0.60 2.09
C GLY A 22 12.41 0.51 3.59
N HIS A 23 13.44 0.63 4.42
CA HIS A 23 13.33 0.62 5.89
C HIS A 23 13.27 2.03 6.52
N ASP A 24 12.82 3.02 5.75
CA ASP A 24 12.66 4.39 6.24
C ASP A 24 11.18 4.67 6.54
N ALA A 25 10.86 4.77 7.83
CA ALA A 25 9.50 5.02 8.30
C ALA A 25 8.97 6.40 7.87
N ALA A 26 9.83 7.43 7.82
CA ALA A 26 9.42 8.77 7.40
C ALA A 26 9.14 8.80 5.89
N ARG A 27 9.95 8.07 5.11
CA ARG A 27 9.70 7.89 3.68
C ARG A 27 8.44 7.07 3.41
N PHE A 28 8.19 6.03 4.20
CA PHE A 28 6.96 5.24 4.12
C PHE A 28 5.73 6.11 4.39
N GLU A 29 5.75 6.91 5.46
CA GLU A 29 4.69 7.85 5.81
C GLU A 29 4.39 8.83 4.66
N ALA A 30 5.43 9.46 4.12
CA ALA A 30 5.28 10.40 3.01
C ALA A 30 4.67 9.76 1.74
N LEU A 31 5.00 8.50 1.46
CA LEU A 31 4.42 7.76 0.33
C LEU A 31 2.98 7.34 0.57
N CYS A 32 2.61 7.00 1.82
CA CYS A 32 1.23 6.65 2.19
C CYS A 32 0.28 7.85 2.11
N GLU A 33 0.80 9.05 2.39
CA GLU A 33 0.05 10.31 2.39
C GLU A 33 0.03 10.99 1.00
N ASP A 34 0.64 10.40 -0.03
CA ASP A 34 0.69 10.99 -1.37
C ASP A 34 -0.72 11.13 -1.97
N PRO A 35 -1.21 12.37 -2.22
CA PRO A 35 -2.54 12.59 -2.79
C PRO A 35 -2.71 11.99 -4.20
N ALA A 36 -1.61 11.65 -4.89
CA ALA A 36 -1.67 10.96 -6.16
C ALA A 36 -2.33 9.56 -6.06
N LEU A 37 -2.25 8.90 -4.90
CA LEU A 37 -2.89 7.60 -4.67
C LEU A 37 -4.42 7.69 -4.75
N ALA A 38 -5.00 8.69 -4.08
CA ALA A 38 -6.43 8.93 -4.10
C ALA A 38 -6.92 9.27 -5.51
N ARG A 39 -6.18 10.13 -6.22
CA ARG A 39 -6.50 10.51 -7.60
C ARG A 39 -6.46 9.31 -8.53
N GLU A 40 -5.40 8.50 -8.47
CA GLU A 40 -5.26 7.33 -9.34
C GLU A 40 -6.35 6.29 -9.10
N ALA A 41 -6.71 6.03 -7.83
CA ALA A 41 -7.80 5.12 -7.48
C ALA A 41 -9.13 5.60 -8.07
N ALA A 42 -9.46 6.89 -7.91
CA ALA A 42 -10.68 7.48 -8.45
C ALA A 42 -10.75 7.45 -9.98
N GLU A 43 -9.61 7.68 -10.66
CA GLU A 43 -9.55 7.67 -12.13
C GLU A 43 -9.68 6.25 -12.72
N LYS A 44 -9.02 5.26 -12.12
CA LYS A 44 -9.01 3.88 -12.64
C LYS A 44 -10.24 3.07 -12.20
N PHE A 45 -10.74 3.34 -11.00
CA PHE A 45 -11.76 2.55 -10.32
C PHE A 45 -12.90 3.43 -9.80
N ALA A 46 -13.44 4.31 -10.63
CA ALA A 46 -14.53 5.22 -10.27
C ALA A 46 -15.78 4.53 -9.66
N ASP A 47 -16.03 3.27 -10.05
CA ASP A 47 -17.14 2.46 -9.53
C ASP A 47 -16.85 1.78 -8.18
N ASP A 48 -15.60 1.83 -7.70
CA ASP A 48 -15.16 1.20 -6.46
C ASP A 48 -14.72 2.26 -5.45
N SER A 49 -15.71 2.85 -4.78
CA SER A 49 -15.51 3.93 -3.81
C SER A 49 -14.75 3.50 -2.55
N LEU A 50 -14.61 2.19 -2.30
CA LEU A 50 -13.97 1.66 -1.11
C LEU A 50 -12.50 1.32 -1.33
N LEU A 51 -12.06 1.13 -2.57
CA LEU A 51 -10.69 0.67 -2.89
C LEU A 51 -9.60 1.54 -2.25
N TYR A 52 -9.73 2.87 -2.34
CA TYR A 52 -8.77 3.79 -1.72
C TYR A 52 -8.82 3.73 -0.18
N GLN A 53 -10.00 3.59 0.40
CA GLN A 53 -10.16 3.48 1.86
C GLN A 53 -9.55 2.17 2.38
N GLN A 54 -9.71 1.08 1.64
CA GLN A 54 -9.07 -0.20 1.93
C GLN A 54 -7.55 -0.09 1.84
N LEU A 55 -7.02 0.60 0.83
CA LEU A 55 -5.58 0.84 0.69
C LEU A 55 -5.05 1.63 1.89
N GLN A 56 -5.72 2.71 2.28
CA GLN A 56 -5.33 3.52 3.44
C GLN A 56 -5.34 2.71 4.73
N ALA A 57 -6.37 1.89 4.96
CA ALA A 57 -6.44 1.03 6.15
C ALA A 57 -5.31 -0.01 6.21
N ALA A 58 -4.92 -0.57 5.06
CA ALA A 58 -3.78 -1.49 4.99
C ALA A 58 -2.47 -0.76 5.32
N LEU A 59 -2.24 0.41 4.70
CA LEU A 59 -1.03 1.20 4.90
C LEU A 59 -0.92 1.76 6.34
N GLU A 60 -2.03 2.11 6.99
CA GLU A 60 -2.02 2.60 8.37
C GLU A 60 -1.47 1.55 9.34
N ASN A 61 -1.87 0.28 9.19
CA ASN A 61 -1.33 -0.81 10.00
C ASN A 61 0.18 -0.96 9.81
N GLU A 62 0.66 -0.86 8.57
CA GLU A 62 2.09 -0.94 8.26
C GLU A 62 2.87 0.26 8.79
N LEU A 63 2.29 1.46 8.69
CA LEU A 63 2.89 2.69 9.20
C LEU A 63 3.05 2.61 10.73
N MET A 64 2.06 2.07 11.44
CA MET A 64 2.17 1.83 12.89
C MET A 64 3.35 0.92 13.23
N LEU A 65 3.59 -0.13 12.43
CA LEU A 65 4.72 -1.04 12.59
C LEU A 65 6.05 -0.37 12.23
N ALA A 66 6.10 0.34 11.09
CA ALA A 66 7.30 1.02 10.60
C ALA A 66 7.79 2.08 11.59
N ARG A 67 6.88 2.84 12.21
CA ARG A 67 7.20 3.80 13.29
C ARG A 67 7.80 3.13 14.53
N ARG A 68 7.67 1.81 14.69
CA ARG A 68 8.31 0.99 15.74
C ARG A 68 9.57 0.27 15.25
N GLY A 69 10.02 0.53 14.03
CA GLY A 69 11.16 -0.13 13.40
C GLY A 69 10.87 -1.55 12.90
N LEU A 70 9.60 -1.91 12.73
CA LEU A 70 9.17 -3.21 12.22
C LEU A 70 8.65 -3.04 10.79
N PHE A 71 9.29 -3.68 9.81
CA PHE A 71 8.90 -3.59 8.41
C PHE A 71 8.44 -4.95 7.89
N LEU A 72 7.29 -4.98 7.20
CA LEU A 72 6.72 -6.24 6.71
C LEU A 72 7.54 -6.92 5.61
N THR A 73 8.46 -6.19 4.97
CA THR A 73 9.38 -6.74 3.97
C THR A 73 10.54 -7.56 4.57
N ASP A 74 10.67 -7.60 5.90
CA ASP A 74 11.77 -8.32 6.58
C ASP A 74 11.56 -9.83 6.71
N ALA A 75 10.42 -10.37 6.26
CA ALA A 75 10.16 -11.79 6.35
C ALA A 75 10.57 -12.51 5.04
N PRO A 76 11.68 -13.27 5.00
CA PRO A 76 11.99 -14.18 3.89
C PRO A 76 11.01 -15.38 3.82
N ILE A 77 10.03 -15.45 4.72
CA ILE A 77 9.13 -16.60 4.91
C ILE A 77 8.27 -16.91 3.67
N TRP A 78 8.05 -15.93 2.80
CA TRP A 78 7.20 -16.12 1.62
C TRP A 78 7.96 -16.50 0.34
N ASP A 79 9.29 -16.44 0.33
CA ASP A 79 10.11 -16.89 -0.79
C ASP A 79 10.39 -18.41 -0.77
N GLU A 80 10.01 -19.10 0.32
CA GLU A 80 10.24 -20.55 0.52
C GLU A 80 8.96 -21.41 0.63
N LEU A 81 7.79 -20.90 0.22
CA LEU A 81 6.54 -21.68 0.13
C LEU A 81 6.12 -21.95 -1.32
#